data_AF-A0A382J4M7-F1
#
_entry.id   AF-A0A382J4M7-F1
#
_cell.length_a   1.000
_cell.length_b   1.000
_cell.length_c   1.000
_cell.angle_alpha   90.00
_cell.angle_beta   90.00
_cell.angle_gamma   90.00
#
_symmetry.space_group_name_H-M   'P 1'
#
loop_
_entity.id
_entity.type
_entity.pdbx_description
1 polymer ?
#
loop_
_entity_poly.entity_id
_entity_poly.type
_entity_poly.pdbx_seq_one_letter_code
_entity_poly.pdbx_strand_id
1 'polypeptide(L)'
;AFRRESAISVGNIIGSNIFNILSVLGIASIIQPLDSPPHIMKKEVVFMVAYAISMILIGKLPQPISKVTSGILIAGYLFFIYMLF
;
A
#
# COMPACT_ATOMS: atom_id res chain seq x y z
N ALA A 1 -2.59 28.25 0.30
CA ALA A 1 -1.90 27.36 -0.67
C ALA A 1 -2.27 25.86 -0.56
N PHE A 2 -2.87 25.38 0.54
CA PHE A 2 -2.81 23.95 0.91
C PHE A 2 -3.97 23.01 0.49
N ARG A 3 -4.94 23.44 -0.35
CA ARG A 3 -6.15 22.63 -0.64
C ARG A 3 -6.19 21.96 -2.02
N ARG A 4 -5.29 22.32 -2.94
CA ARG A 4 -5.26 21.76 -4.31
C ARG A 4 -4.22 20.65 -4.50
N GLU A 5 -3.25 20.52 -3.60
CA GLU A 5 -2.18 19.51 -3.71
C GLU A 5 -2.52 18.17 -3.05
N SER A 6 -3.48 18.11 -2.12
CA SER A 6 -3.83 16.87 -1.41
C SER A 6 -4.40 15.80 -2.35
N ALA A 7 -5.22 16.18 -3.33
CA ALA A 7 -5.69 15.26 -4.37
C ALA A 7 -4.56 14.81 -5.30
N ILE A 8 -3.64 15.72 -5.65
CA ILE A 8 -2.45 15.44 -6.47
C ILE A 8 -1.51 14.48 -5.74
N SER A 9 -1.34 14.66 -4.42
CA SER A 9 -0.49 13.84 -3.57
C SER A 9 -1.01 12.40 -3.46
N VAL A 10 -2.32 12.19 -3.27
CA VAL A 10 -2.92 10.84 -3.24
C VAL A 10 -2.81 10.17 -4.61
N GLY A 11 -3.08 10.90 -5.69
CA GLY A 11 -2.90 10.40 -7.06
C GLY A 11 -1.46 9.97 -7.34
N ASN A 12 -0.48 10.73 -6.86
CA ASN A 12 0.93 10.37 -6.98
C ASN A 12 1.27 9.10 -6.19
N ILE A 13 0.82 8.99 -4.94
CA ILE A 13 1.08 7.80 -4.11
C ILE A 13 0.51 6.54 -4.76
N ILE A 14 -0.74 6.59 -5.22
CA ILE A 14 -1.39 5.46 -5.90
C ILE A 14 -0.68 5.15 -7.22
N GLY A 15 -0.39 6.18 -8.03
CA GLY A 15 0.27 6.05 -9.32
C GLY A 15 1.68 5.45 -9.22
N SER A 16 2.50 5.93 -8.28
CA SER A 16 3.86 5.41 -8.07
C SER A 16 3.86 3.94 -7.62
N ASN A 17 2.90 3.52 -6.77
CA ASN A 17 2.79 2.13 -6.35
C ASN A 17 2.35 1.21 -7.51
N ILE A 18 1.37 1.64 -8.32
CA ILE A 18 0.95 0.89 -9.50
C ILE A 18 2.09 0.78 -10.51
N PHE A 19 2.79 1.89 -10.78
CA PHE A 19 3.94 1.90 -11.68
C PHE A 19 5.06 0.97 -11.19
N ASN A 20 5.40 0.98 -9.90
CA ASN A 20 6.43 0.11 -9.36
C ASN A 20 6.05 -1.38 -9.47
N ILE A 21 4.79 -1.75 -9.22
CA ILE A 21 4.36 -3.14 -9.33
C ILE A 21 4.34 -3.59 -10.80
N LEU A 22 3.77 -2.78 -11.70
CA LEU A 22 3.61 -3.19 -13.10
C LEU A 22 4.90 -3.06 -13.92
N SER A 23 5.61 -1.94 -13.76
CA SER A 23 6.82 -1.67 -14.53
C SER A 23 8.04 -2.29 -13.86
N VAL A 24 8.35 -1.93 -12.62
CA VAL A 24 9.61 -2.41 -12.00
C VAL A 24 9.53 -3.89 -11.67
N LEU A 25 8.55 -4.31 -10.86
CA LEU A 25 8.40 -5.71 -10.45
C LEU A 25 8.00 -6.61 -11.63
N GLY A 26 7.08 -6.14 -12.48
CA GLY A 26 6.66 -6.85 -13.69
C GLY A 26 7.82 -7.12 -14.65
N ILE A 27 8.59 -6.10 -15.03
CA ILE A 27 9.76 -6.28 -15.91
C ILE A 27 10.84 -7.12 -15.23
N ALA A 28 11.11 -6.90 -13.93
CA ALA A 28 12.07 -7.71 -13.19
C ALA A 28 11.70 -9.20 -13.21
N SER A 29 10.41 -9.53 -13.05
CA SER A 29 9.91 -10.91 -13.07
C SER A 29 10.02 -11.60 -14.43
N ILE A 30 10.00 -10.83 -15.53
CA ILE A 30 10.20 -11.33 -16.89
C ILE A 30 11.69 -11.63 -17.13
N ILE A 31 12.58 -10.77 -16.65
CA ILE A 31 14.03 -10.93 -16.82
C ILE A 31 14.56 -12.05 -15.92
N GLN A 32 14.13 -12.08 -14.66
CA GLN A 32 14.52 -13.09 -13.69
C GLN A 32 13.27 -13.55 -12.93
N PRO A 33 12.86 -14.83 -13.05
CA PRO A 33 11.75 -15.35 -12.28
C PRO A 33 11.97 -15.11 -10.79
N LEU A 34 11.01 -14.42 -10.17
CA LEU A 34 11.05 -14.11 -8.74
C LEU A 34 10.68 -15.37 -7.96
N ASP A 35 11.70 -16.09 -7.49
CA ASP A 35 11.51 -17.27 -6.66
C ASP A 35 11.15 -16.83 -5.23
N SER A 36 9.84 -16.71 -4.97
CA SER A 36 9.34 -16.22 -3.68
C SER A 36 8.98 -17.40 -2.77
N PRO A 37 9.54 -17.49 -1.55
CA PRO A 37 9.17 -18.53 -0.60
C PRO A 37 7.65 -18.57 -0.37
N PRO A 38 7.04 -19.75 -0.22
CA PRO A 38 5.58 -19.88 -0.05
C PRO A 38 5.01 -19.09 1.13
N HIS A 39 5.84 -18.78 2.13
CA HIS A 39 5.48 -17.96 3.28
C HIS A 39 5.18 -16.51 2.90
N ILE A 40 5.98 -15.93 2.00
CA ILE A 40 5.84 -14.55 1.54
C ILE A 40 4.53 -14.39 0.77
N MET A 41 4.25 -15.31 -0.17
CA MET A 41 3.02 -15.28 -0.96
C MET A 41 1.75 -15.43 -0.10
N LYS A 42 1.78 -16.26 0.96
CA LYS A 42 0.60 -16.54 1.78
C LYS A 42 0.34 -15.50 2.88
N LYS A 43 1.38 -14.89 3.43
CA LYS A 43 1.24 -13.92 4.53
C LYS A 43 1.47 -12.50 4.05
N GLU A 44 2.68 -12.18 3.61
CA GLU A 44 3.07 -10.80 3.32
C GLU A 44 2.24 -10.18 2.20
N VAL A 45 2.08 -10.90 1.09
CA VAL A 45 1.28 -10.42 -0.06
C VAL A 45 -0.19 -10.24 0.34
N VAL A 46 -0.75 -11.18 1.11
CA VAL A 46 -2.15 -11.09 1.56
C VAL A 46 -2.37 -9.88 2.48
N PHE A 47 -1.45 -9.64 3.42
CA PHE A 47 -1.49 -8.46 4.29
C PHE A 47 -1.35 -7.15 3.49
N MET A 48 -0.43 -7.10 2.52
CA MET A 48 -0.26 -5.93 1.65
C MET A 48 -1.53 -5.64 0.84
N VAL A 49 -2.18 -6.67 0.28
CA VAL A 49 -3.45 -6.52 -0.44
C VAL A 49 -4.58 -6.05 0.48
N ALA A 50 -4.70 -6.63 1.68
CA ALA A 50 -5.68 -6.20 2.67
C ALA A 50 -5.50 -4.73 3.06
N TYR A 51 -4.25 -4.28 3.20
CA TYR A 51 -3.92 -2.89 3.51
C TYR A 51 -4.25 -1.96 2.34
N ALA A 52 -3.98 -2.38 1.09
CA ALA A 52 -4.36 -1.63 -0.10
C ALA A 52 -5.89 -1.47 -0.23
N ILE A 53 -6.66 -2.53 0.04
CA ILE A 53 -8.13 -2.47 0.06
C ILE A 53 -8.62 -1.51 1.15
N SER A 54 -8.02 -1.58 2.34
CA SER A 54 -8.35 -0.67 3.46
C SER A 54 -8.11 0.79 3.08
N MET A 55 -7.01 1.09 2.40
CA MET A 55 -6.70 2.42 1.87
C MET A 55 -7.76 2.89 0.86
N ILE A 56 -8.22 2.03 -0.05
CA ILE A 56 -9.29 2.36 -1.01
C ILE A 56 -10.59 2.66 -0.27
N LEU A 57 -10.94 1.86 0.74
CA LEU A 57 -12.16 2.04 1.52
C LEU A 57 -12.15 3.40 2.23
N ILE A 58 -11.01 3.76 2.84
CA ILE A 58 -10.81 5.04 3.53
C ILE A 58 -10.79 6.22 2.55
N GLY A 59 -10.24 6.02 1.35
CA GLY A 59 -10.29 7.03 0.29
C GLY A 59 -11.70 7.42 -0.13
N LYS A 60 -12.69 6.54 0.07
CA LYS A 60 -14.12 6.81 -0.20
C LYS A 60 -14.84 7.52 0.95
N LEU A 61 -14.24 7.65 2.14
CA LEU A 61 -14.87 8.36 3.26
C LEU A 61 -14.89 9.89 3.03
N PRO A 62 -15.82 10.61 3.69
CA PRO A 62 -15.82 12.07 3.68
C PRO A 62 -14.49 12.63 4.19
N GLN A 63 -13.93 13.57 3.42
CA GLN A 63 -12.69 14.26 3.77
C GLN A 63 -12.99 15.46 4.69
N PRO A 64 -12.16 15.77 5.70
CA PRO A 64 -10.83 15.18 5.96
C PRO A 64 -10.91 13.86 6.75
N ILE A 65 -10.00 12.93 6.43
CA ILE A 65 -9.84 11.69 7.19
C ILE A 65 -9.51 12.00 8.66
N SER A 66 -10.22 11.35 9.59
CA SER A 66 -9.99 11.49 11.02
C SER A 66 -8.59 11.03 11.41
N LYS A 67 -7.95 11.77 12.33
CA LYS A 67 -6.64 11.41 12.91
C LYS A 67 -6.65 10.00 13.52
N VAL A 68 -7.78 9.54 14.04
CA VAL A 68 -7.96 8.20 14.60
C VAL A 68 -7.83 7.14 13.51
N THR A 69 -8.48 7.34 12.37
CA THR A 69 -8.42 6.41 11.22
C THR A 69 -6.99 6.28 10.69
N SER A 70 -6.28 7.40 10.57
CA SER A 70 -4.86 7.38 10.17
C SER A 70 -3.97 6.70 11.22
N GLY A 71 -4.25 6.91 12.51
CA GLY A 71 -3.54 6.26 13.61
C GLY A 71 -3.72 4.73 13.61
N ILE A 72 -4.93 4.24 13.33
CA ILE A 72 -5.22 2.81 13.21
C ILE A 72 -4.42 2.19 12.05
N LEU A 73 -4.33 2.89 10.91
CA LEU A 73 -3.52 2.41 9.79
C LEU A 73 -2.05 2.25 10.19
N ILE A 74 -1.47 3.30 10.77
CA ILE A 74 -0.07 3.29 11.21
C ILE A 74 0.17 2.18 12.22
N ALA A 75 -0.74 2.00 13.19
CA ALA A 75 -0.65 0.92 14.18
C ALA A 75 -0.70 -0.46 13.51
N GLY A 76 -1.59 -0.67 12.53
CA GLY A 76 -1.66 -1.90 11.75
C GLY A 76 -0.39 -2.17 10.95
N TYR A 77 0.22 -1.13 10.37
CA TYR A 77 1.49 -1.25 9.67
C TYR A 77 2.66 -1.59 10.60
N LEU A 78 2.74 -0.95 11.78
CA LEU A 78 3.74 -1.28 12.79
C LEU A 78 3.58 -2.70 13.32
N PHE A 79 2.33 -3.14 13.53
CA PHE A 79 2.03 -4.52 13.90
C PHE A 79 2.48 -5.52 12.82
N PHE A 80 2.25 -5.20 11.54
CA PHE A 80 2.74 -6.03 10.44
C PHE A 80 4.27 -6.11 10.41
N ILE A 81 4.99 -4.99 10.60
CA ILE A 81 6.45 -5.00 10.72
C ILE A 81 6.90 -5.88 11.89
N TYR A 82 6.27 -5.74 13.05
CA TYR A 82 6.59 -6.57 14.22
C TYR A 82 6.36 -8.06 13.99
N MET A 83 5.34 -8.44 13.20
CA MET A 83 5.11 -9.85 12.86
C MET A 83 6.11 -10.40 11.84
N LEU A 84 6.74 -9.52 11.06
CA LEU A 84 7.67 -9.88 9.99
C LEU A 84 9.11 -10.11 10.49
N PHE A 85 9.50 -9.48 11.59
CA PHE A 85 10.80 -9.64 12.26
C PHE A 85 10.70 -10.59 13.46
#